data_AF-A0A951U6I9-F1
#
_entry.id   AF-A0A951U6I9-F1
#
_cell.length_a   1.000
_cell.length_b   1.000
_cell.length_c   1.000
_cell.angle_alpha   90.00
_cell.angle_beta   90.00
_cell.angle_gamma   90.00
#
_symmetry.space_group_name_H-M   'P 1'
#
loop_
_entity.id
_entity.type
_entity.pdbx_description
1 polymer ?
#
loop_
_entity_poly.entity_id
_entity_poly.type
_entity_poly.pdbx_seq_one_letter_code
_entity_poly.pdbx_strand_id
1 'polypeptide(L)'
;MSTSKKDNNLRGARNIGTLGGSKRINGFVGKKDKLDFARFDLSGASDFGLTLGGVKGKPKAAVKVTLRNDSGAVIQSFRSGPKPRAFSGQLAAGTYYIGVQRLQGEVRYKLGTSATPAPIPPAPIPPTPPIPPAPVPDTLATALDIGALTGTYLNSDFVGTTDPIDFYKFSTSDVGNLQVRINGTSASTKIQLIRDGNGNGLIDAGEILASDIGFSTTVLPSITQDLPAGTYFVSVEPSSSTASTQYQISLVNTPFGGSAVPDPGNTLPTARDLGIVSGTVIAKEYVGKIDPSDIYRFTLNDISNVQVVAKGTSDSTRIQLIRDSNSNGLIDNDEILDSDNFASSLVTNITQDLPVGAYFIKVDPRNGNSDISTLYELNLVTTPFGGNGAADPGNTLSTARDFGVLSGTVTAKEYVGIIDPDDFYKFTLNSAATLQAKATGSSDSTRIQLIRDINGNGLIDNNEILASDNFASAGFLTEITQSLQAGAYFIRVEPRNGNTSNSTNYSLSLTV
;
A
#
# COMPACT_ATOMS: atom_id res chain seq x y z
N MET A 1 -33.60 -59.16 -32.56
CA MET A 1 -33.03 -57.90 -33.10
C MET A 1 -34.17 -57.13 -33.72
N SER A 2 -34.43 -55.92 -33.21
CA SER A 2 -35.65 -55.15 -33.46
C SER A 2 -35.85 -54.87 -34.95
N THR A 3 -37.06 -55.11 -35.46
CA THR A 3 -37.55 -54.67 -36.78
C THR A 3 -38.36 -53.39 -36.55
N SER A 4 -37.68 -52.38 -36.01
CA SER A 4 -38.30 -51.13 -35.59
C SER A 4 -38.60 -50.30 -36.82
N LYS A 5 -39.87 -50.04 -37.12
CA LYS A 5 -40.22 -49.08 -38.17
C LYS A 5 -40.09 -47.61 -37.72
N LYS A 6 -39.71 -47.35 -36.46
CA LYS A 6 -39.73 -46.01 -35.87
C LYS A 6 -38.70 -45.10 -36.54
N ASP A 7 -37.53 -45.63 -36.86
CA ASP A 7 -36.40 -44.94 -37.47
C ASP A 7 -36.44 -44.93 -39.01
N ASN A 8 -37.56 -45.31 -39.63
CA ASN A 8 -37.67 -45.34 -41.09
C ASN A 8 -38.01 -43.98 -41.70
N ASN A 9 -38.08 -42.94 -40.87
CA ASN A 9 -38.24 -41.55 -41.26
C ASN A 9 -37.35 -40.64 -40.39
N LEU A 10 -37.12 -39.40 -40.84
CA LEU A 10 -36.23 -38.46 -40.17
C LEU A 10 -36.70 -38.09 -38.75
N ARG A 11 -38.02 -38.03 -38.51
CA ARG A 11 -38.58 -37.66 -37.20
C ARG A 11 -38.35 -38.72 -36.14
N GLY A 12 -38.39 -40.00 -36.52
CA GLY A 12 -38.09 -41.12 -35.63
C GLY A 12 -36.65 -41.60 -35.69
N ALA A 13 -35.75 -40.86 -36.36
CA ALA A 13 -34.35 -41.20 -36.48
C ALA A 13 -33.71 -41.40 -35.11
N ARG A 14 -32.90 -42.46 -35.00
CA ARG A 14 -32.18 -42.78 -33.77
C ARG A 14 -31.17 -41.70 -33.44
N ASN A 15 -31.39 -40.96 -32.36
CA ASN A 15 -30.48 -39.91 -31.92
C ASN A 15 -29.18 -40.53 -31.37
N ILE A 16 -28.03 -40.15 -31.95
CA ILE A 16 -26.69 -40.53 -31.47
C ILE A 16 -25.96 -39.38 -30.76
N GLY A 17 -26.66 -38.26 -30.55
CA GLY A 17 -26.22 -37.07 -29.82
C GLY A 17 -25.19 -36.23 -30.56
N THR A 18 -24.66 -35.22 -29.87
CA THR A 18 -23.57 -34.38 -30.38
C THR A 18 -22.28 -35.19 -30.54
N LEU A 19 -21.57 -35.02 -31.65
CA LEU A 19 -20.29 -35.68 -31.92
C LEU A 19 -19.11 -34.75 -31.59
N GLY A 20 -18.25 -35.18 -30.66
CA GLY A 20 -16.95 -34.55 -30.34
C GLY A 20 -15.81 -35.57 -30.37
N GLY A 21 -15.94 -36.61 -31.21
CA GLY A 21 -15.07 -37.79 -31.27
C GLY A 21 -15.73 -38.93 -32.06
N SER A 22 -15.26 -40.17 -31.88
CA SER A 22 -15.78 -41.33 -32.60
C SER A 22 -16.95 -42.02 -31.87
N LYS A 23 -18.06 -42.30 -32.56
CA LYS A 23 -19.19 -43.10 -32.06
C LYS A 23 -19.48 -44.28 -32.99
N ARG A 24 -20.07 -45.35 -32.44
CA ARG A 24 -20.43 -46.56 -33.19
C ARG A 24 -21.84 -47.03 -32.84
N ILE A 25 -22.65 -47.32 -33.85
CA ILE A 25 -23.99 -47.90 -33.68
C ILE A 25 -24.16 -49.14 -34.55
N ASN A 26 -24.95 -50.10 -34.06
CA ASN A 26 -25.35 -51.27 -34.83
C ASN A 26 -26.81 -51.13 -35.27
N GLY A 27 -27.14 -51.65 -36.45
CA GLY A 27 -28.51 -51.67 -36.98
C GLY A 27 -28.75 -52.80 -37.97
N PHE A 28 -29.99 -52.89 -38.48
CA PHE A 28 -30.41 -53.94 -39.40
C PHE A 28 -31.46 -53.46 -40.39
N VAL A 29 -31.21 -53.68 -41.68
CA VAL A 29 -32.22 -53.50 -42.73
C VAL A 29 -32.51 -54.82 -43.46
N GLY A 30 -33.79 -55.15 -43.61
CA GLY A 30 -34.31 -56.39 -44.18
C GLY A 30 -35.61 -56.19 -44.97
N LYS A 31 -36.27 -57.27 -45.37
CA LYS A 31 -37.48 -57.18 -46.22
C LYS A 31 -38.63 -56.40 -45.57
N LYS A 32 -38.77 -56.53 -44.24
CA LYS A 32 -39.81 -55.88 -43.43
C LYS A 32 -39.42 -54.49 -42.94
N ASP A 33 -38.12 -54.20 -42.90
CA ASP A 33 -37.54 -52.99 -42.33
C ASP A 33 -36.47 -52.44 -43.29
N LYS A 34 -36.87 -51.54 -44.18
CA LYS A 34 -36.11 -51.27 -45.41
C LYS A 34 -35.17 -50.08 -45.27
N LEU A 35 -35.26 -49.31 -44.20
CA LEU A 35 -34.60 -48.02 -44.08
C LEU A 35 -34.49 -47.65 -42.62
N ASP A 36 -33.27 -47.34 -42.18
CA ASP A 36 -33.01 -46.81 -40.85
C ASP A 36 -32.42 -45.41 -40.99
N PHE A 37 -32.78 -44.50 -40.09
CA PHE A 37 -32.13 -43.20 -39.93
C PHE A 37 -31.50 -43.08 -38.55
N ALA A 38 -30.27 -42.54 -38.52
CA ALA A 38 -29.63 -42.04 -37.32
C ALA A 38 -29.45 -40.52 -37.42
N ARG A 39 -29.67 -39.78 -36.33
CA ARG A 39 -29.50 -38.33 -36.24
C ARG A 39 -28.34 -37.97 -35.33
N PHE A 40 -27.50 -37.02 -35.73
CA PHE A 40 -26.45 -36.46 -34.90
C PHE A 40 -26.38 -34.95 -35.03
N ASP A 41 -25.74 -34.30 -34.05
CA ASP A 41 -25.50 -32.87 -34.04
C ASP A 41 -24.00 -32.57 -34.03
N LEU A 42 -23.59 -31.50 -34.71
CA LEU A 42 -22.24 -30.93 -34.66
C LEU A 42 -22.32 -29.53 -34.04
N SER A 43 -21.54 -29.28 -33.00
CA SER A 43 -21.49 -27.98 -32.31
C SER A 43 -20.64 -26.94 -33.03
N GLY A 44 -19.86 -27.34 -34.03
CA GLY A 44 -18.96 -26.49 -34.82
C GLY A 44 -18.65 -27.13 -36.18
N ALA A 45 -18.06 -26.37 -37.10
CA ALA A 45 -17.55 -26.94 -38.35
C ALA A 45 -16.52 -28.04 -38.03
N SER A 46 -16.68 -29.22 -38.63
CA SER A 46 -15.92 -30.42 -38.27
C SER A 46 -15.51 -31.22 -39.49
N ASP A 47 -14.32 -31.82 -39.44
CA ASP A 47 -13.93 -32.89 -40.35
C ASP A 47 -14.68 -34.17 -39.93
N PHE A 48 -15.69 -34.53 -40.72
CA PHE A 48 -16.58 -35.65 -40.44
C PHE A 48 -16.16 -36.92 -41.19
N GLY A 49 -16.10 -38.03 -40.47
CA GLY A 49 -15.88 -39.36 -41.01
C GLY A 49 -17.09 -40.27 -40.79
N LEU A 50 -17.48 -41.00 -41.83
CA LEU A 50 -18.52 -42.01 -41.81
C LEU A 50 -17.99 -43.33 -42.36
N THR A 51 -18.13 -44.39 -41.59
CA THR A 51 -17.76 -45.74 -41.99
C THR A 51 -18.96 -46.66 -41.82
N LEU A 52 -19.16 -47.55 -42.78
CA LEU A 52 -20.09 -48.66 -42.63
C LEU A 52 -19.29 -49.97 -42.65
N GLY A 53 -19.20 -50.63 -41.50
CA GLY A 53 -18.54 -51.92 -41.32
C GLY A 53 -19.53 -53.06 -41.01
N GLY A 54 -19.06 -54.30 -41.14
CA GLY A 54 -19.77 -55.47 -40.59
C GLY A 54 -21.06 -55.87 -41.31
N VAL A 55 -21.12 -55.73 -42.65
CA VAL A 55 -22.23 -56.24 -43.47
C VAL A 55 -22.18 -57.78 -43.49
N LYS A 56 -22.73 -58.43 -42.46
CA LYS A 56 -22.95 -59.89 -42.46
C LYS A 56 -24.30 -60.18 -43.13
N GLY A 57 -24.24 -60.60 -44.39
CA GLY A 57 -25.38 -61.01 -45.20
C GLY A 57 -24.94 -61.97 -46.32
N LYS A 58 -25.90 -62.62 -47.00
CA LYS A 58 -25.64 -63.47 -48.18
C LYS A 58 -24.80 -62.69 -49.22
N PRO A 59 -23.97 -63.33 -50.07
CA PRO A 59 -22.98 -62.67 -50.94
C PRO A 59 -23.47 -61.55 -51.89
N LYS A 60 -24.79 -61.34 -52.03
CA LYS A 60 -25.41 -60.25 -52.81
C LYS A 60 -26.09 -59.17 -51.94
N ALA A 61 -25.76 -59.07 -50.66
CA ALA A 61 -26.32 -58.07 -49.77
C ALA A 61 -25.77 -56.66 -50.04
N ALA A 62 -26.66 -55.68 -50.18
CA ALA A 62 -26.27 -54.31 -50.52
C ALA A 62 -27.22 -53.28 -49.89
N VAL A 63 -26.64 -52.14 -49.48
CA VAL A 63 -27.35 -50.97 -48.96
C VAL A 63 -26.92 -49.70 -49.69
N LYS A 64 -27.80 -48.70 -49.73
CA LYS A 64 -27.46 -47.32 -50.04
C LYS A 64 -27.37 -46.55 -48.73
N VAL A 65 -26.23 -45.93 -48.48
CA VAL A 65 -26.05 -45.00 -47.36
C VAL A 65 -26.19 -43.59 -47.88
N THR A 66 -26.96 -42.76 -47.18
CA THR A 66 -27.13 -41.33 -47.48
C THR A 66 -26.79 -40.51 -46.25
N LEU A 67 -25.94 -39.50 -46.39
CA LEU A 67 -25.82 -38.40 -45.44
C LEU A 67 -26.75 -37.27 -45.89
N ARG A 68 -27.50 -36.69 -44.95
CA ARG A 68 -28.52 -35.66 -45.20
C ARG A 68 -28.38 -34.50 -44.23
N ASN A 69 -28.74 -33.30 -44.68
CA ASN A 69 -28.87 -32.13 -43.81
C ASN A 69 -30.17 -32.16 -42.99
N ASP A 70 -30.39 -31.14 -42.18
CA ASP A 70 -31.56 -30.92 -41.33
C ASP A 70 -32.90 -30.90 -42.10
N SER A 71 -32.92 -30.33 -43.31
CA SER A 71 -34.08 -30.34 -44.21
C SER A 71 -34.36 -31.72 -44.83
N GLY A 72 -33.47 -32.69 -44.64
CA GLY A 72 -33.58 -34.04 -45.19
C GLY A 72 -33.02 -34.21 -46.61
N ALA A 73 -32.46 -33.16 -47.21
CA ALA A 73 -31.80 -33.21 -48.51
C ALA A 73 -30.52 -34.06 -48.43
N VAL A 74 -30.26 -34.86 -49.46
CA VAL A 74 -29.08 -35.74 -49.51
C VAL A 74 -27.85 -34.91 -49.86
N ILE A 75 -26.90 -34.84 -48.93
CA ILE A 75 -25.60 -34.19 -49.11
C ILE A 75 -24.65 -35.16 -49.83
N GLN A 76 -24.64 -36.42 -49.42
CA GLN A 76 -23.78 -37.44 -49.99
C GLN A 76 -24.48 -38.80 -50.00
N SER A 77 -24.19 -39.63 -50.99
CA SER A 77 -24.64 -41.03 -50.95
C SER A 77 -23.64 -41.99 -51.57
N PHE A 78 -23.60 -43.21 -51.04
CA PHE A 78 -22.80 -44.28 -51.61
C PHE A 78 -23.51 -45.62 -51.44
N ARG A 79 -23.23 -46.56 -52.35
CA ARG A 79 -23.68 -47.95 -52.22
C ARG A 79 -22.60 -48.75 -51.52
N SER A 80 -22.99 -49.52 -50.50
CA SER A 80 -22.08 -50.40 -49.77
C SER A 80 -22.57 -51.84 -49.83
N GLY A 81 -21.62 -52.78 -50.01
CA GLY A 81 -21.84 -54.22 -50.06
C GLY A 81 -21.05 -54.92 -48.95
N PRO A 82 -20.50 -56.13 -49.15
CA PRO A 82 -19.77 -56.86 -48.11
C PRO A 82 -18.42 -56.24 -47.72
N LYS A 83 -17.84 -55.36 -48.56
CA LYS A 83 -16.60 -54.62 -48.24
C LYS A 83 -16.95 -53.30 -47.54
N PRO A 84 -16.28 -52.94 -46.41
CA PRO A 84 -16.47 -51.66 -45.76
C PRO A 84 -16.21 -50.50 -46.73
N ARG A 85 -17.03 -49.45 -46.62
CA ARG A 85 -16.82 -48.19 -47.33
C ARG A 85 -16.87 -47.04 -46.34
N ALA A 86 -16.02 -46.06 -46.60
CA ALA A 86 -15.90 -44.86 -45.81
C ALA A 86 -16.20 -43.64 -46.68
N PHE A 87 -16.67 -42.60 -46.02
CA PHE A 87 -16.76 -41.24 -46.53
C PHE A 87 -16.10 -40.33 -45.50
N SER A 88 -15.35 -39.34 -45.96
CA SER A 88 -14.86 -38.24 -45.14
C SER A 88 -15.11 -36.91 -45.86
N GLY A 89 -15.44 -35.87 -45.11
CA GLY A 89 -15.65 -34.53 -45.64
C GLY A 89 -15.97 -33.52 -44.53
N GLN A 90 -15.84 -32.23 -44.86
CA GLN A 90 -16.18 -31.15 -43.95
C GLN A 90 -17.69 -30.94 -43.87
N LEU A 91 -18.20 -30.79 -42.65
CA LEU A 91 -19.58 -30.43 -42.38
C LEU A 91 -19.61 -29.20 -41.46
N ALA A 92 -20.48 -28.24 -41.77
CA ALA A 92 -20.74 -27.09 -40.90
C ALA A 92 -21.45 -27.55 -39.60
N ALA A 93 -21.48 -26.67 -38.60
CA ALA A 93 -22.30 -26.88 -37.41
C ALA A 93 -23.77 -27.09 -37.79
N GLY A 94 -24.46 -27.99 -37.11
CA GLY A 94 -25.85 -28.29 -37.40
C GLY A 94 -26.24 -29.75 -37.19
N THR A 95 -27.50 -30.04 -37.50
CA THR A 95 -28.10 -31.37 -37.39
C THR A 95 -28.01 -32.12 -38.70
N TYR A 96 -27.62 -33.39 -38.63
CA TYR A 96 -27.49 -34.26 -39.80
C TYR A 96 -28.10 -35.63 -39.57
N TYR A 97 -28.45 -36.30 -40.67
CA TYR A 97 -29.05 -37.62 -40.67
C TYR A 97 -28.28 -38.59 -41.56
N ILE A 98 -28.08 -39.81 -41.08
CA ILE A 98 -27.52 -40.91 -41.85
C ILE A 98 -28.63 -41.91 -42.10
N GLY A 99 -29.01 -42.04 -43.37
CA GLY A 99 -29.97 -43.04 -43.85
C GLY A 99 -29.24 -44.28 -44.35
N VAL A 100 -29.65 -45.46 -43.89
CA VAL A 100 -29.19 -46.75 -44.39
C VAL A 100 -30.37 -47.46 -45.04
N GLN A 101 -30.40 -47.50 -46.36
CA GLN A 101 -31.50 -48.08 -47.14
C GLN A 101 -31.11 -49.44 -47.70
N ARG A 102 -31.95 -50.44 -47.49
CA ARG A 102 -31.80 -51.75 -48.12
C ARG A 102 -31.96 -51.67 -49.64
N LEU A 103 -30.99 -52.20 -50.37
CA LEU A 103 -31.10 -52.46 -51.81
C LEU A 103 -31.37 -53.95 -52.08
N GLN A 104 -30.56 -54.84 -51.49
CA GLN A 104 -30.65 -56.29 -51.71
C GLN A 104 -30.21 -57.08 -50.48
N GLY A 105 -30.76 -58.29 -50.29
CA GLY A 105 -30.42 -59.16 -49.15
C GLY A 105 -30.90 -58.60 -47.81
N GLU A 106 -30.49 -59.23 -46.71
CA GLU A 106 -30.68 -58.67 -45.37
C GLU A 106 -29.32 -58.24 -44.84
N VAL A 107 -29.25 -57.08 -44.19
CA VAL A 107 -28.00 -56.43 -43.82
C VAL A 107 -28.03 -56.03 -42.36
N ARG A 108 -27.21 -56.70 -41.56
CA ARG A 108 -26.75 -56.17 -40.28
C ARG A 108 -25.56 -55.27 -40.56
N TYR A 109 -25.52 -54.09 -39.96
CA TYR A 109 -24.45 -53.14 -40.18
C TYR A 109 -23.96 -52.54 -38.86
N LYS A 110 -22.71 -52.06 -38.89
CA LYS A 110 -22.09 -51.25 -37.86
C LYS A 110 -21.67 -49.93 -38.47
N LEU A 111 -22.36 -48.87 -38.08
CA LEU A 111 -22.03 -47.51 -38.45
C LEU A 111 -20.96 -46.99 -37.49
N GLY A 112 -19.87 -46.45 -38.02
CA GLY A 112 -18.90 -45.66 -37.26
C GLY A 112 -18.92 -44.23 -37.75
N THR A 113 -19.13 -43.28 -36.85
CA THR A 113 -19.04 -41.84 -37.12
C THR A 113 -17.88 -41.25 -36.33
N SER A 114 -17.19 -40.27 -36.89
CA SER A 114 -16.18 -39.48 -36.20
C SER A 114 -16.34 -38.02 -36.59
N ALA A 115 -16.13 -37.11 -35.65
CA ALA A 115 -16.07 -35.68 -35.92
C ALA A 115 -14.92 -35.09 -35.11
N THR A 116 -13.99 -34.45 -35.80
CA THR A 116 -12.94 -33.63 -35.17
C THR A 116 -13.26 -32.18 -35.52
N PRO A 117 -13.32 -31.25 -34.55
CA PRO A 117 -13.51 -29.84 -34.85
C PRO A 117 -12.47 -29.40 -35.89
N ALA A 118 -12.92 -28.79 -36.98
CA ALA A 118 -12.01 -28.23 -37.95
C ALA A 118 -11.21 -27.11 -37.25
N PRO A 119 -9.89 -26.98 -37.50
CA PRO A 119 -9.18 -25.78 -37.09
C PRO A 119 -9.95 -24.59 -37.64
N ILE A 120 -10.25 -23.60 -36.80
CA ILE A 120 -10.86 -22.36 -37.26
C ILE A 120 -9.93 -21.84 -38.37
N PRO A 121 -10.38 -21.71 -39.63
CA PRO A 121 -9.58 -21.06 -40.64
C PRO A 121 -9.25 -19.65 -40.13
N PRO A 122 -8.01 -19.16 -40.23
CA PRO A 122 -7.77 -17.75 -39.99
C PRO A 122 -8.74 -16.96 -40.88
N ALA A 123 -9.40 -15.96 -40.30
CA ALA A 123 -10.43 -15.19 -40.97
C ALA A 123 -9.96 -14.73 -42.36
N PRO A 124 -10.85 -14.67 -43.38
CA PRO A 124 -10.48 -14.10 -44.67
C PRO A 124 -9.90 -12.71 -44.46
N ILE A 125 -8.70 -12.50 -45.00
CA ILE A 125 -7.96 -11.24 -44.93
C ILE A 125 -8.91 -10.14 -45.45
N PRO A 126 -9.23 -9.10 -44.66
CA PRO A 126 -9.91 -7.91 -45.17
C PRO A 126 -9.13 -7.38 -46.38
N PRO A 127 -9.73 -6.64 -47.34
CA PRO A 127 -8.93 -5.91 -48.32
C PRO A 127 -7.83 -5.19 -47.54
N THR A 128 -6.58 -5.43 -47.94
CA THR A 128 -5.36 -5.04 -47.21
C THR A 128 -5.65 -3.82 -46.37
N PRO A 129 -5.59 -3.93 -45.01
CA PRO A 129 -5.47 -2.73 -44.21
C PRO A 129 -4.40 -1.86 -44.88
N PRO A 130 -4.54 -0.52 -44.91
CA PRO A 130 -3.38 0.30 -45.23
C PRO A 130 -2.23 -0.29 -44.44
N ILE A 131 -1.09 -0.55 -45.11
CA ILE A 131 0.16 -1.05 -44.49
C ILE A 131 0.12 -0.54 -43.05
N PRO A 132 0.01 -1.41 -42.02
CA PRO A 132 0.01 -0.92 -40.65
C PRO A 132 1.18 0.04 -40.62
N PRO A 133 0.97 1.31 -40.21
CA PRO A 133 2.07 2.27 -40.21
C PRO A 133 3.27 1.52 -39.65
N ALA A 134 4.41 1.55 -40.36
CA ALA A 134 5.64 0.88 -39.94
C ALA A 134 5.69 0.90 -38.41
N PRO A 135 5.92 -0.25 -37.72
CA PRO A 135 5.66 -0.41 -36.28
C PRO A 135 5.97 0.91 -35.64
N VAL A 136 4.91 1.59 -35.15
CA VAL A 136 5.06 2.97 -34.66
C VAL A 136 6.24 2.86 -33.71
N PRO A 137 7.35 3.59 -33.97
CA PRO A 137 8.56 3.34 -33.23
C PRO A 137 8.19 3.35 -31.76
N ASP A 138 8.51 2.26 -31.07
CA ASP A 138 8.21 2.16 -29.66
C ASP A 138 8.91 3.35 -29.00
N THR A 139 8.08 4.23 -28.49
CA THR A 139 8.44 5.53 -27.93
C THR A 139 7.75 5.65 -26.59
N LEU A 140 8.17 6.60 -25.76
CA LEU A 140 7.48 6.85 -24.50
C LEU A 140 5.99 7.17 -24.71
N ALA A 141 5.63 7.78 -25.85
CA ALA A 141 4.25 8.10 -26.20
C ALA A 141 3.37 6.88 -26.52
N THR A 142 3.96 5.77 -26.98
CA THR A 142 3.24 4.54 -27.32
C THR A 142 3.40 3.44 -26.27
N ALA A 143 4.09 3.73 -25.15
CA ALA A 143 4.32 2.79 -24.07
C ALA A 143 3.01 2.15 -23.55
N LEU A 144 3.08 0.87 -23.22
CA LEU A 144 2.00 0.15 -22.56
C LEU A 144 1.76 0.75 -21.17
N ASP A 145 0.66 1.49 -21.03
CA ASP A 145 0.26 2.10 -19.77
C ASP A 145 -0.36 1.05 -18.84
N ILE A 146 0.37 0.69 -17.78
CA ILE A 146 -0.09 -0.26 -16.76
C ILE A 146 -0.87 0.45 -15.63
N GLY A 147 -0.94 1.78 -15.66
CA GLY A 147 -1.57 2.60 -14.64
C GLY A 147 -0.74 2.72 -13.35
N ALA A 148 -1.44 2.88 -12.23
CA ALA A 148 -0.80 3.00 -10.92
C ALA A 148 -0.25 1.65 -10.44
N LEU A 149 1.04 1.59 -10.14
CA LEU A 149 1.73 0.38 -9.67
C LEU A 149 1.54 0.21 -8.16
N THR A 150 0.42 -0.42 -7.78
CA THR A 150 0.01 -0.64 -6.38
C THR A 150 0.34 -2.04 -5.84
N GLY A 151 1.04 -2.86 -6.64
CA GLY A 151 1.45 -4.22 -6.30
C GLY A 151 2.39 -4.80 -7.34
N THR A 152 2.44 -6.12 -7.44
CA THR A 152 3.23 -6.81 -8.47
C THR A 152 2.51 -6.81 -9.82
N TYR A 153 3.14 -6.24 -10.83
CA TYR A 153 2.75 -6.40 -12.23
C TYR A 153 3.63 -7.47 -12.91
N LEU A 154 3.00 -8.38 -13.65
CA LEU A 154 3.65 -9.42 -14.43
C LEU A 154 3.12 -9.41 -15.86
N ASN A 155 4.01 -9.33 -16.84
CA ASN A 155 3.66 -9.48 -18.26
C ASN A 155 4.70 -10.33 -18.98
N SER A 156 4.29 -11.04 -20.03
CA SER A 156 5.19 -11.75 -20.93
C SER A 156 5.08 -11.14 -22.31
N ASP A 157 6.23 -10.86 -22.92
CA ASP A 157 6.29 -10.24 -24.24
C ASP A 157 7.53 -10.70 -25.04
N PHE A 158 7.77 -10.06 -26.18
CA PHE A 158 8.89 -10.39 -27.06
C PHE A 158 9.55 -9.13 -27.63
N VAL A 159 10.89 -9.09 -27.57
CA VAL A 159 11.68 -8.10 -28.29
C VAL A 159 12.63 -8.76 -29.29
N GLY A 160 12.92 -8.09 -30.41
CA GLY A 160 13.79 -8.62 -31.46
C GLY A 160 13.94 -7.75 -32.70
N THR A 161 14.50 -8.33 -33.77
CA THR A 161 14.83 -7.61 -35.02
C THR A 161 13.68 -6.85 -35.71
N THR A 162 12.44 -7.24 -35.46
CA THR A 162 11.24 -6.60 -36.02
C THR A 162 10.47 -5.76 -34.99
N ASP A 163 10.87 -5.85 -33.73
CA ASP A 163 10.22 -5.26 -32.56
C ASP A 163 11.30 -4.95 -31.50
N PRO A 164 12.12 -3.90 -31.74
CA PRO A 164 13.43 -3.79 -31.09
C PRO A 164 13.37 -3.40 -29.62
N ILE A 165 12.27 -2.82 -29.16
CA ILE A 165 12.18 -2.27 -27.81
C ILE A 165 10.73 -2.21 -27.36
N ASP A 166 10.45 -2.66 -26.15
CA ASP A 166 9.16 -2.47 -25.49
C ASP A 166 9.26 -1.37 -24.44
N PHE A 167 8.21 -0.54 -24.32
CA PHE A 167 8.07 0.43 -23.23
C PHE A 167 6.85 0.13 -22.37
N TYR A 168 7.06 0.14 -21.05
CA TYR A 168 6.00 0.06 -20.04
C TYR A 168 5.94 1.39 -19.29
N LYS A 169 4.76 1.99 -19.19
CA LYS A 169 4.52 3.23 -18.45
C LYS A 169 3.72 2.93 -17.19
N PHE A 170 4.14 3.48 -16.06
CA PHE A 170 3.43 3.33 -14.79
C PHE A 170 3.53 4.59 -13.94
N SER A 171 2.66 4.71 -12.94
CA SER A 171 2.74 5.75 -11.92
C SER A 171 2.90 5.18 -10.52
N THR A 172 3.63 5.92 -9.67
CA THR A 172 3.73 5.70 -8.23
C THR A 172 3.03 6.87 -7.53
N SER A 173 2.23 6.56 -6.50
CA SER A 173 1.48 7.57 -5.74
C SER A 173 2.21 8.05 -4.49
N ASP A 174 3.31 7.39 -4.13
CA ASP A 174 4.08 7.61 -2.92
C ASP A 174 5.55 7.28 -3.21
N VAL A 175 6.44 7.75 -2.35
CA VAL A 175 7.83 7.34 -2.34
C VAL A 175 7.90 5.83 -2.09
N GLY A 176 8.73 5.12 -2.86
CA GLY A 176 8.78 3.65 -2.81
C GLY A 176 10.05 3.08 -3.39
N ASN A 177 10.30 1.80 -3.08
CA ASN A 177 11.36 1.02 -3.70
C ASN A 177 10.81 0.23 -4.89
N LEU A 178 11.20 0.61 -6.10
CA LEU A 178 10.90 -0.12 -7.32
C LEU A 178 11.91 -1.26 -7.51
N GLN A 179 11.38 -2.45 -7.79
CA GLN A 179 12.12 -3.59 -8.31
C GLN A 179 11.60 -3.96 -9.69
N VAL A 180 12.48 -3.88 -10.69
CA VAL A 180 12.27 -4.37 -12.05
C VAL A 180 13.07 -5.65 -12.21
N ARG A 181 12.44 -6.73 -12.66
CA ARG A 181 13.11 -8.00 -12.94
C ARG A 181 12.66 -8.56 -14.27
N ILE A 182 13.60 -9.04 -15.06
CA ILE A 182 13.34 -9.75 -16.30
C ILE A 182 13.64 -11.24 -16.11
N ASN A 183 12.75 -12.11 -16.59
CA ASN A 183 12.92 -13.56 -16.61
C ASN A 183 12.63 -14.14 -18.00
N GLY A 184 12.96 -15.41 -18.20
CA GLY A 184 12.53 -16.16 -19.39
C GLY A 184 13.25 -15.80 -20.69
N THR A 185 14.33 -15.02 -20.62
CA THR A 185 15.09 -14.59 -21.81
C THR A 185 16.00 -15.70 -22.33
N SER A 186 16.00 -15.88 -23.65
CA SER A 186 16.93 -16.70 -24.44
C SER A 186 18.13 -15.92 -25.00
N ALA A 187 18.13 -14.59 -24.90
CA ALA A 187 19.23 -13.72 -25.32
C ALA A 187 19.52 -12.64 -24.27
N SER A 188 20.72 -12.04 -24.36
CA SER A 188 21.11 -10.89 -23.54
C SER A 188 20.12 -9.73 -23.74
N THR A 189 19.65 -9.18 -22.63
CA THR A 189 18.56 -8.20 -22.60
C THR A 189 18.99 -7.01 -21.74
N LYS A 190 18.72 -5.80 -22.20
CA LYS A 190 18.95 -4.56 -21.48
C LYS A 190 17.62 -4.00 -21.01
N ILE A 191 17.62 -3.44 -19.81
CA ILE A 191 16.51 -2.66 -19.27
C ILE A 191 16.98 -1.29 -18.84
N GLN A 192 16.08 -0.30 -18.97
CA GLN A 192 16.32 1.05 -18.45
C GLN A 192 15.07 1.52 -17.72
N LEU A 193 15.27 2.19 -16.59
CA LEU A 193 14.26 2.93 -15.87
C LEU A 193 14.40 4.40 -16.24
N ILE A 194 13.30 5.01 -16.69
CA ILE A 194 13.29 6.32 -17.31
C ILE A 194 12.22 7.20 -16.64
N ARG A 195 12.52 8.50 -16.51
CA ARG A 195 11.56 9.54 -16.13
C ARG A 195 11.64 10.68 -17.14
N ASP A 196 10.63 10.80 -17.98
CA ASP A 196 10.44 11.93 -18.90
C ASP A 196 10.13 13.19 -18.08
N GLY A 197 11.17 13.95 -17.75
CA GLY A 197 11.10 15.06 -16.82
C GLY A 197 10.52 16.32 -17.46
N ASN A 198 10.64 16.44 -18.78
CA ASN A 198 10.17 17.59 -19.54
C ASN A 198 8.85 17.33 -20.29
N GLY A 199 8.38 16.08 -20.30
CA GLY A 199 7.11 15.65 -20.89
C GLY A 199 7.09 15.67 -22.42
N ASN A 200 8.25 15.62 -23.08
CA ASN A 200 8.36 15.73 -24.54
C ASN A 200 8.22 14.36 -25.26
N GLY A 201 8.13 13.26 -24.51
CA GLY A 201 8.01 11.91 -25.05
C GLY A 201 9.29 11.34 -25.68
N LEU A 202 10.43 12.00 -25.50
CA LEU A 202 11.76 11.56 -25.91
C LEU A 202 12.56 11.14 -24.66
N ILE A 203 13.69 10.46 -24.88
CA ILE A 203 14.64 10.14 -23.82
C ILE A 203 15.82 11.09 -23.96
N ASP A 204 15.89 12.09 -23.08
CA ASP A 204 16.95 13.07 -23.02
C ASP A 204 18.08 12.68 -22.04
N ALA A 205 19.19 13.40 -22.12
CA ALA A 205 20.31 13.19 -21.20
C ALA A 205 19.86 13.48 -19.75
N GLY A 206 20.06 12.50 -18.87
CA GLY A 206 19.66 12.58 -17.46
C GLY A 206 18.28 12.00 -17.13
N GLU A 207 17.52 11.54 -18.12
CA GLU A 207 16.20 10.95 -17.90
C GLU A 207 16.23 9.43 -17.64
N ILE A 208 17.33 8.77 -17.99
CA ILE A 208 17.59 7.39 -17.58
C ILE A 208 18.09 7.41 -16.13
N LEU A 209 17.25 6.94 -15.21
CA LEU A 209 17.54 6.88 -13.77
C LEU A 209 18.42 5.69 -13.41
N ALA A 210 18.20 4.56 -14.06
CA ALA A 210 18.96 3.33 -13.86
C ALA A 210 18.92 2.46 -15.11
N SER A 211 19.91 1.58 -15.27
CA SER A 211 19.94 0.59 -16.34
C SER A 211 20.69 -0.64 -15.91
N ASP A 212 20.31 -1.80 -16.44
CA ASP A 212 21.04 -3.05 -16.25
C ASP A 212 21.02 -3.89 -17.54
N ILE A 213 22.01 -4.78 -17.70
CA ILE A 213 22.16 -5.66 -18.85
C ILE A 213 22.37 -7.10 -18.36
N GLY A 214 21.48 -7.99 -18.76
CA GLY A 214 21.66 -9.42 -18.58
C GLY A 214 22.59 -9.99 -19.64
N PHE A 215 23.52 -10.84 -19.21
CA PHE A 215 24.54 -11.42 -20.09
C PHE A 215 24.21 -12.85 -20.52
N SER A 216 23.30 -13.54 -19.83
CA SER A 216 22.92 -14.93 -20.13
C SER A 216 21.55 -15.29 -19.55
N THR A 217 21.06 -16.51 -19.82
CA THR A 217 19.84 -17.04 -19.19
C THR A 217 19.94 -17.23 -17.67
N THR A 218 21.15 -17.15 -17.11
CA THR A 218 21.43 -17.27 -15.66
C THR A 218 21.82 -15.94 -15.01
N VAL A 219 22.10 -14.91 -15.81
CA VAL A 219 22.44 -13.55 -15.37
C VAL A 219 21.49 -12.60 -16.05
N LEU A 220 20.35 -12.39 -15.39
CA LEU A 220 19.22 -11.61 -15.89
C LEU A 220 19.30 -10.18 -15.37
N PRO A 221 18.85 -9.18 -16.15
CA PRO A 221 18.90 -7.80 -15.70
C PRO A 221 17.84 -7.54 -14.62
N SER A 222 18.20 -6.70 -13.66
CA SER A 222 17.31 -6.21 -12.63
C SER A 222 17.66 -4.77 -12.22
N ILE A 223 16.65 -3.98 -11.88
CA ILE A 223 16.82 -2.63 -11.32
C ILE A 223 16.16 -2.61 -9.95
N THR A 224 16.87 -2.06 -8.96
CA THR A 224 16.31 -1.70 -7.66
C THR A 224 16.57 -0.22 -7.43
N GLN A 225 15.52 0.59 -7.32
CA GLN A 225 15.64 2.05 -7.27
C GLN A 225 14.57 2.66 -6.36
N ASP A 226 14.99 3.58 -5.48
CA ASP A 226 14.04 4.42 -4.73
C ASP A 226 13.50 5.50 -5.65
N LEU A 227 12.17 5.61 -5.71
CA LEU A 227 11.45 6.51 -6.59
C LEU A 227 10.47 7.38 -5.79
N PRO A 228 10.53 8.72 -5.95
CA PRO A 228 9.44 9.61 -5.56
C PRO A 228 8.13 9.27 -6.28
N ALA A 229 7.02 9.80 -5.78
CA ALA A 229 5.76 9.79 -6.51
C ALA A 229 5.94 10.43 -7.90
N GLY A 230 5.40 9.79 -8.94
CA GLY A 230 5.60 10.26 -10.31
C GLY A 230 5.16 9.26 -11.37
N THR A 231 5.42 9.63 -12.63
CA THR A 231 5.23 8.75 -13.79
C THR A 231 6.59 8.33 -14.31
N TYR A 232 6.74 7.04 -14.58
CA TYR A 232 7.99 6.41 -14.97
C TYR A 232 7.76 5.45 -16.12
N PHE A 233 8.84 5.14 -16.82
CA PHE A 233 8.87 4.19 -17.91
C PHE A 233 9.95 3.15 -17.65
N VAL A 234 9.70 1.91 -18.08
CA VAL A 234 10.73 0.87 -18.20
C VAL A 234 10.83 0.47 -19.66
N SER A 235 12.03 0.52 -20.21
CA SER A 235 12.32 -0.08 -21.51
C SER A 235 12.89 -1.49 -21.35
N VAL A 236 12.57 -2.36 -22.30
CA VAL A 236 13.18 -3.68 -22.47
C VAL A 236 13.64 -3.78 -23.92
N GLU A 237 14.92 -4.08 -24.14
CA GLU A 237 15.48 -4.24 -25.49
C GLU A 237 16.50 -5.39 -25.53
N PRO A 238 16.69 -6.09 -26.65
CA PRO A 238 17.80 -7.03 -26.78
C PRO A 238 19.11 -6.25 -26.73
N SER A 239 20.14 -6.76 -26.06
CA SER A 239 21.43 -6.07 -25.99
C SER A 239 22.18 -6.04 -27.33
N SER A 240 21.67 -6.74 -28.35
CA SER A 240 22.18 -6.77 -29.73
C SER A 240 21.02 -6.65 -30.70
N SER A 241 21.14 -5.78 -31.70
CA SER A 241 20.11 -5.51 -32.70
C SER A 241 19.79 -6.69 -33.62
N THR A 242 20.57 -7.77 -33.57
CA THR A 242 20.33 -9.01 -34.33
C THR A 242 19.73 -10.13 -33.48
N ALA A 243 19.55 -9.90 -32.18
CA ALA A 243 18.99 -10.87 -31.26
C ALA A 243 17.47 -10.72 -31.16
N SER A 244 16.81 -11.81 -30.72
CA SER A 244 15.38 -11.87 -30.47
C SER A 244 15.14 -12.75 -29.26
N THR A 245 14.26 -12.32 -28.37
CA THR A 245 13.98 -13.04 -27.13
C THR A 245 12.59 -12.78 -26.60
N GLN A 246 11.97 -13.83 -26.09
CA GLN A 246 10.79 -13.70 -25.25
C GLN A 246 11.27 -13.32 -23.84
N TYR A 247 10.45 -12.60 -23.10
CA TYR A 247 10.74 -12.29 -21.72
C TYR A 247 9.46 -12.26 -20.88
N GLN A 248 9.66 -12.29 -19.56
CA GLN A 248 8.64 -11.97 -18.58
C GLN A 248 9.17 -10.84 -17.70
N ILE A 249 8.47 -9.71 -17.67
CA ILE A 249 8.78 -8.59 -16.80
C ILE A 249 7.98 -8.70 -15.50
N SER A 250 8.66 -8.41 -14.39
CA SER A 250 8.08 -8.22 -13.08
C SER A 250 8.41 -6.82 -12.59
N LEU A 251 7.37 -6.01 -12.36
CA LEU A 251 7.48 -4.70 -11.71
C LEU A 251 6.85 -4.79 -10.33
N VAL A 252 7.61 -4.46 -9.30
CA VAL A 252 7.11 -4.38 -7.92
C VAL A 252 7.52 -3.04 -7.37
N ASN A 253 6.57 -2.16 -7.08
CA ASN A 253 6.84 -0.99 -6.24
C ASN A 253 6.41 -1.33 -4.83
N THR A 254 7.32 -1.20 -3.87
CA THR A 254 7.00 -1.31 -2.44
C THR A 254 6.93 0.13 -1.91
N PRO A 255 5.72 0.70 -1.72
CA PRO A 255 5.59 2.04 -1.15
C PRO A 255 6.22 2.04 0.24
N PHE A 256 7.00 3.08 0.53
CA PHE A 256 7.48 3.28 1.88
C PHE A 256 6.32 3.72 2.79
N GLY A 257 5.32 4.45 2.30
CA GLY A 257 4.22 4.92 3.14
C GLY A 257 4.65 6.16 3.90
N GLY A 258 4.69 7.27 3.18
CA GLY A 258 5.34 8.51 3.61
C GLY A 258 5.07 9.59 2.58
N SER A 259 3.85 10.10 2.59
CA SER A 259 3.50 11.33 1.87
C SER A 259 2.30 11.96 2.57
N ALA A 260 2.45 12.23 3.87
CA ALA A 260 1.66 13.30 4.45
C ALA A 260 2.16 14.60 3.81
N VAL A 261 1.36 15.22 2.94
CA VAL A 261 1.69 16.57 2.47
C VAL A 261 1.39 17.55 3.61
N PRO A 262 2.31 18.45 3.99
CA PRO A 262 3.63 18.69 3.39
C PRO A 262 4.74 17.79 3.98
N ASP A 263 5.74 17.44 3.17
CA ASP A 263 7.03 16.85 3.57
C ASP A 263 7.64 17.53 4.82
N PRO A 264 8.29 16.80 5.76
CA PRO A 264 8.93 17.41 6.93
C PRO A 264 10.06 18.38 6.61
N GLY A 265 10.65 18.31 5.41
CA GLY A 265 11.71 19.21 5.00
C GLY A 265 13.02 18.95 5.74
N ASN A 266 14.08 19.55 5.20
CA ASN A 266 15.47 19.21 5.52
C ASN A 266 16.20 20.26 6.39
N THR A 267 15.51 21.34 6.78
CA THR A 267 16.07 22.46 7.56
C THR A 267 15.08 22.93 8.62
N LEU A 268 15.54 23.56 9.72
CA LEU A 268 14.63 24.03 10.78
C LEU A 268 13.54 24.98 10.25
N PRO A 269 13.82 25.93 9.32
CA PRO A 269 12.79 26.81 8.77
C PRO A 269 11.75 26.10 7.88
N THR A 270 12.09 24.93 7.32
CA THR A 270 11.20 24.13 6.48
C THR A 270 10.53 22.99 7.23
N ALA A 271 10.77 22.87 8.55
CA ALA A 271 10.27 21.78 9.38
C ALA A 271 8.74 21.66 9.31
N ARG A 272 8.21 20.44 9.23
CA ARG A 272 6.76 20.20 9.38
C ARG A 272 6.35 20.57 10.80
N ASP A 273 5.49 21.58 10.92
CA ASP A 273 4.94 22.04 12.18
C ASP A 273 3.81 21.11 12.66
N LEU A 274 4.05 20.44 13.79
CA LEU A 274 3.09 19.59 14.50
C LEU A 274 2.20 20.41 15.45
N GLY A 275 2.46 21.71 15.58
CA GLY A 275 1.73 22.61 16.47
C GLY A 275 2.03 22.38 17.94
N ILE A 276 1.05 22.70 18.78
CA ILE A 276 1.12 22.43 20.23
C ILE A 276 0.79 20.95 20.45
N VAL A 277 1.69 20.21 21.10
CA VAL A 277 1.52 18.77 21.33
C VAL A 277 1.27 18.52 22.82
N SER A 278 0.09 17.98 23.13
CA SER A 278 -0.33 17.53 24.47
C SER A 278 -0.98 16.15 24.37
N GLY A 279 -0.17 15.13 24.08
CA GLY A 279 -0.64 13.77 23.79
C GLY A 279 0.26 13.09 22.76
N THR A 280 -0.34 12.26 21.90
CA THR A 280 0.39 11.43 20.95
C THR A 280 0.30 11.96 19.52
N VAL A 281 1.44 12.05 18.84
CA VAL A 281 1.56 12.29 17.41
C VAL A 281 2.29 11.10 16.78
N ILE A 282 1.71 10.56 15.71
CA ILE A 282 2.35 9.50 14.91
C ILE A 282 2.61 10.06 13.51
N ALA A 283 3.85 9.94 13.04
CA ALA A 283 4.26 10.26 11.69
C ALA A 283 4.92 9.03 11.05
N LYS A 284 4.74 8.86 9.74
CA LYS A 284 5.43 7.85 8.95
C LYS A 284 6.08 8.55 7.79
N GLU A 285 7.38 8.32 7.61
CA GLU A 285 8.12 9.00 6.56
C GLU A 285 9.39 8.24 6.16
N TYR A 286 9.99 8.68 5.06
CA TYR A 286 11.20 8.12 4.48
C TYR A 286 12.40 9.03 4.72
N VAL A 287 13.55 8.46 5.08
CA VAL A 287 14.85 9.13 4.93
C VAL A 287 15.83 8.25 4.17
N GLY A 288 16.64 8.84 3.30
CA GLY A 288 17.65 8.15 2.52
C GLY A 288 18.12 8.91 1.28
N LYS A 289 18.27 8.19 0.17
CA LYS A 289 18.90 8.67 -1.07
C LYS A 289 18.24 9.88 -1.72
N ILE A 290 16.92 9.95 -1.63
CA ILE A 290 16.11 10.98 -2.28
C ILE A 290 15.59 12.02 -1.30
N ASP A 291 15.71 11.76 0.01
CA ASP A 291 15.38 12.69 1.07
C ASP A 291 16.34 12.53 2.26
N PRO A 292 17.33 13.41 2.41
CA PRO A 292 18.44 13.17 3.33
C PRO A 292 18.08 13.37 4.80
N SER A 293 16.97 14.05 5.11
CA SER A 293 16.52 14.24 6.49
C SER A 293 15.11 14.77 6.58
N ASP A 294 14.43 14.37 7.65
CA ASP A 294 13.14 14.93 8.04
C ASP A 294 13.27 15.76 9.30
N ILE A 295 12.66 16.94 9.33
CA ILE A 295 12.60 17.79 10.52
C ILE A 295 11.16 18.10 10.90
N TYR A 296 10.79 17.77 12.12
CA TYR A 296 9.52 18.14 12.72
C TYR A 296 9.72 19.25 13.73
N ARG A 297 8.77 20.18 13.83
CA ARG A 297 8.71 21.19 14.88
C ARG A 297 7.49 20.95 15.75
N PHE A 298 7.62 21.09 17.06
CA PHE A 298 6.49 21.04 17.98
C PHE A 298 6.65 22.09 19.09
N THR A 299 5.54 22.45 19.72
CA THR A 299 5.51 23.41 20.84
C THR A 299 4.93 22.76 22.09
N LEU A 300 5.53 23.05 23.24
CA LEU A 300 5.03 22.72 24.57
C LEU A 300 4.50 24.01 25.22
N ASN A 301 3.26 23.99 25.69
CA ASN A 301 2.65 25.10 26.44
C ASN A 301 2.75 24.93 27.97
N ASP A 302 3.19 23.76 28.39
CA ASP A 302 3.31 23.33 29.77
C ASP A 302 4.56 22.47 29.85
N ILE A 303 5.20 22.45 31.00
CA ILE A 303 6.33 21.58 31.28
C ILE A 303 5.87 20.15 31.11
N SER A 304 6.56 19.41 30.24
CA SER A 304 6.08 18.11 29.79
C SER A 304 7.18 17.08 29.80
N ASN A 305 6.84 15.86 30.18
CA ASN A 305 7.64 14.69 29.83
C ASN A 305 7.44 14.41 28.33
N VAL A 306 8.52 14.47 27.56
CA VAL A 306 8.56 14.22 26.12
C VAL A 306 9.22 12.87 25.88
N GLN A 307 8.50 11.98 25.22
CA GLN A 307 8.98 10.67 24.80
C GLN A 307 8.99 10.61 23.27
N VAL A 308 10.14 10.27 22.70
CA VAL A 308 10.31 10.11 21.26
C VAL A 308 10.73 8.69 20.96
N VAL A 309 9.82 7.93 20.34
CA VAL A 309 10.03 6.56 19.92
C VAL A 309 9.95 6.49 18.40
N ALA A 310 11.02 6.08 17.73
CA ALA A 310 11.04 5.81 16.31
C ALA A 310 11.46 4.37 16.02
N LYS A 311 10.90 3.79 14.95
CA LYS A 311 11.26 2.47 14.45
C LYS A 311 11.41 2.52 12.94
N GLY A 312 12.50 1.92 12.43
CA GLY A 312 12.78 1.83 11.00
C GLY A 312 12.30 0.51 10.40
N THR A 313 12.39 0.37 9.07
CA THR A 313 12.12 -0.90 8.37
C THR A 313 13.37 -1.61 7.89
N SER A 314 14.50 -0.91 7.76
CA SER A 314 15.75 -1.45 7.23
C SER A 314 16.94 -0.88 7.98
N ASP A 315 17.51 0.20 7.46
CA ASP A 315 18.85 0.68 7.76
C ASP A 315 18.92 1.48 9.06
N SER A 316 20.13 1.55 9.62
CA SER A 316 20.40 2.30 10.85
C SER A 316 20.24 3.79 10.60
N THR A 317 19.36 4.41 11.37
CA THR A 317 18.97 5.82 11.24
C THR A 317 19.15 6.50 12.58
N ARG A 318 19.42 7.80 12.57
CA ARG A 318 19.58 8.63 13.76
C ARG A 318 18.32 9.46 13.97
N ILE A 319 17.98 9.67 15.23
CA ILE A 319 17.04 10.70 15.67
C ILE A 319 17.75 11.69 16.60
N GLN A 320 17.34 12.95 16.57
CA GLN A 320 17.85 14.00 17.45
C GLN A 320 16.69 14.85 17.96
N LEU A 321 16.67 15.13 19.25
CA LEU A 321 15.79 16.11 19.88
C LEU A 321 16.56 17.41 20.06
N ILE A 322 16.04 18.51 19.54
CA ILE A 322 16.79 19.76 19.33
C ILE A 322 15.98 20.96 19.87
N ARG A 323 16.70 21.97 20.36
CA ARG A 323 16.15 23.30 20.68
C ARG A 323 17.04 24.40 20.10
N ASP A 324 16.56 25.06 19.05
CA ASP A 324 17.18 26.25 18.43
C ASP A 324 17.14 27.42 19.41
N SER A 325 18.18 27.53 20.23
CA SER A 325 18.22 28.42 21.39
C SER A 325 18.63 29.83 21.00
N ASN A 326 19.35 29.98 19.89
CA ASN A 326 19.77 31.27 19.35
C ASN A 326 18.84 31.79 18.21
N SER A 327 17.88 30.97 17.78
CA SER A 327 16.89 31.27 16.73
C SER A 327 17.53 31.60 15.37
N ASN A 328 18.67 31.00 15.05
CA ASN A 328 19.38 31.21 13.78
C ASN A 328 18.87 30.29 12.66
N GLY A 329 18.00 29.31 12.96
CA GLY A 329 17.46 28.35 11.99
C GLY A 329 18.45 27.27 11.55
N LEU A 330 19.58 27.12 12.24
CA LEU A 330 20.59 26.09 12.06
C LEU A 330 20.59 25.15 13.27
N ILE A 331 21.22 23.99 13.12
CA ILE A 331 21.40 23.05 14.23
C ILE A 331 22.84 23.19 14.71
N ASP A 332 23.03 23.81 15.86
CA ASP A 332 24.31 23.88 16.54
C ASP A 332 24.51 22.68 17.50
N ASN A 333 25.76 22.32 17.81
CA ASN A 333 26.05 21.11 18.60
C ASN A 333 25.52 21.20 20.04
N ASP A 334 25.45 22.39 20.62
CA ASP A 334 24.91 22.67 21.95
C ASP A 334 23.38 22.72 21.99
N GLU A 335 22.72 22.64 20.84
CA GLU A 335 21.26 22.67 20.71
C GLU A 335 20.64 21.26 20.62
N ILE A 336 21.47 20.23 20.44
CA ILE A 336 21.04 18.83 20.48
C ILE A 336 20.89 18.42 21.94
N LEU A 337 19.64 18.30 22.39
CA LEU A 337 19.28 17.91 23.75
C LEU A 337 19.50 16.43 24.00
N ASP A 338 19.16 15.60 23.01
CA ASP A 338 19.32 14.15 23.06
C ASP A 338 19.41 13.56 21.64
N SER A 339 20.02 12.38 21.51
CA SER A 339 20.11 11.68 20.24
C SER A 339 20.21 10.17 20.45
N ASP A 340 19.54 9.43 19.57
CA ASP A 340 19.57 7.96 19.57
C ASP A 340 19.59 7.41 18.14
N ASN A 341 19.80 6.11 18.00
CA ASN A 341 19.74 5.41 16.73
C ASN A 341 18.66 4.33 16.73
N PHE A 342 18.06 4.09 15.58
CA PHE A 342 17.04 3.05 15.39
C PHE A 342 17.20 2.33 14.06
N ALA A 343 16.52 1.19 13.92
CA ALA A 343 16.55 0.33 12.73
C ALA A 343 15.33 -0.61 12.73
N SER A 344 15.30 -1.60 11.85
CA SER A 344 14.24 -2.62 11.82
C SER A 344 14.07 -3.42 13.13
N SER A 345 15.17 -3.68 13.83
CA SER A 345 15.23 -4.46 15.07
C SER A 345 15.47 -3.62 16.33
N LEU A 346 15.56 -2.30 16.19
CA LEU A 346 15.91 -1.37 17.28
C LEU A 346 14.97 -0.17 17.24
N VAL A 347 14.39 0.18 18.38
CA VAL A 347 13.62 1.41 18.56
C VAL A 347 14.43 2.42 19.35
N THR A 348 14.13 3.71 19.17
CA THR A 348 14.72 4.77 20.00
C THR A 348 14.13 4.76 21.40
N ASN A 349 14.84 5.36 22.35
CA ASN A 349 14.34 5.64 23.69
C ASN A 349 14.82 7.01 24.19
N ILE A 350 14.31 8.09 23.59
CA ILE A 350 14.53 9.45 24.09
C ILE A 350 13.37 9.79 25.03
N THR A 351 13.70 10.12 26.27
CA THR A 351 12.73 10.63 27.27
C THR A 351 13.35 11.82 27.98
N GLN A 352 12.73 12.99 27.88
CA GLN A 352 13.22 14.25 28.46
C GLN A 352 12.09 15.04 29.09
N ASP A 353 12.32 15.57 30.29
CA ASP A 353 11.42 16.57 30.89
C ASP A 353 11.82 17.95 30.36
N LEU A 354 10.93 18.56 29.59
CA LEU A 354 11.23 19.79 28.87
C LEU A 354 10.32 20.94 29.32
N PRO A 355 10.87 22.15 29.52
CA PRO A 355 10.08 23.34 29.81
C PRO A 355 9.25 23.77 28.60
N VAL A 356 8.36 24.73 28.82
CA VAL A 356 7.58 25.39 27.75
C VAL A 356 8.52 25.93 26.66
N GLY A 357 8.12 25.78 25.40
CA GLY A 357 8.91 26.26 24.27
C GLY A 357 8.70 25.49 22.97
N ALA A 358 9.42 25.91 21.94
CA ALA A 358 9.47 25.23 20.65
C ALA A 358 10.69 24.30 20.58
N TYR A 359 10.48 23.11 20.03
CA TYR A 359 11.46 22.05 19.91
C TYR A 359 11.37 21.42 18.53
N PHE A 360 12.44 20.71 18.15
CA PHE A 360 12.55 20.03 16.88
C PHE A 360 12.94 18.57 17.06
N ILE A 361 12.46 17.72 16.15
CA ILE A 361 12.93 16.35 16.01
C ILE A 361 13.53 16.24 14.61
N LYS A 362 14.79 15.85 14.52
CA LYS A 362 15.43 15.53 13.25
C LYS A 362 15.63 14.03 13.12
N VAL A 363 15.27 13.48 11.96
CA VAL A 363 15.53 12.10 11.57
C VAL A 363 16.44 12.13 10.33
N ASP A 364 17.54 11.39 10.36
CA ASP A 364 18.48 11.34 9.22
C ASP A 364 19.25 10.02 9.18
N PRO A 365 19.73 9.57 8.01
CA PRO A 365 20.55 8.37 7.91
C PRO A 365 21.76 8.42 8.85
N ARG A 366 22.04 7.31 9.55
CA ARG A 366 23.12 7.30 10.54
C ARG A 366 24.46 7.64 9.88
N ASN A 367 25.22 8.52 10.55
CA ASN A 367 26.50 9.06 10.07
C ASN A 367 26.39 9.84 8.73
N GLY A 368 25.20 10.31 8.35
CA GLY A 368 24.98 10.99 7.08
C GLY A 368 25.19 10.10 5.86
N ASN A 369 25.10 8.76 6.03
CA ASN A 369 25.19 7.84 4.92
C ASN A 369 23.93 7.93 4.04
N SER A 370 23.95 8.76 3.01
CA SER A 370 22.82 8.92 2.10
C SER A 370 22.61 7.71 1.19
N ASP A 371 23.49 6.69 1.19
CA ASP A 371 23.32 5.49 0.37
C ASP A 371 22.39 4.45 0.99
N ILE A 372 21.96 4.67 2.23
CA ILE A 372 20.97 3.85 2.92
C ILE A 372 19.62 4.54 2.95
N SER A 373 18.57 3.75 3.03
CA SER A 373 17.20 4.24 2.97
C SER A 373 16.35 3.49 3.97
N THR A 374 15.54 4.19 4.74
CA THR A 374 14.62 3.58 5.71
C THR A 374 13.26 4.26 5.63
N LEU A 375 12.21 3.46 5.73
CA LEU A 375 10.93 3.96 6.22
C LEU A 375 11.01 3.96 7.74
N TYR A 376 10.47 4.99 8.38
CA TYR A 376 10.28 4.99 9.81
C TYR A 376 8.86 5.38 10.21
N GLU A 377 8.47 4.90 11.39
CA GLU A 377 7.33 5.41 12.13
C GLU A 377 7.89 6.14 13.36
N LEU A 378 7.55 7.41 13.50
CA LEU A 378 7.83 8.28 14.63
C LEU A 378 6.58 8.36 15.51
N ASN A 379 6.75 8.11 16.80
CA ASN A 379 5.75 8.27 17.83
C ASN A 379 6.28 9.27 18.87
N LEU A 380 5.74 10.49 18.82
CA LEU A 380 5.99 11.55 19.79
C LEU A 380 4.86 11.54 20.82
N VAL A 381 5.20 11.34 22.09
CA VAL A 381 4.26 11.45 23.20
C VAL A 381 4.71 12.58 24.11
N THR A 382 3.83 13.54 24.36
CA THR A 382 4.04 14.57 25.37
C THR A 382 3.01 14.40 26.48
N THR A 383 3.49 14.38 27.72
CA THR A 383 2.65 14.29 28.92
C THR A 383 2.89 15.54 29.76
N PRO A 384 2.00 16.55 29.68
CA PRO A 384 2.10 17.74 30.51
C PRO A 384 2.01 17.40 31.99
N PHE A 385 2.87 17.98 32.81
CA PHE A 385 2.83 17.73 34.24
C PHE A 385 1.66 18.43 34.93
N GLY A 386 1.29 19.64 34.49
CA GLY A 386 0.08 20.32 34.96
C GLY A 386 -1.21 19.64 34.54
N GLY A 387 -1.16 18.81 33.48
CA GLY A 387 -2.22 17.87 33.12
C GLY A 387 -3.55 18.50 32.69
N ASN A 388 -3.61 19.83 32.55
CA ASN A 388 -4.80 20.57 32.13
C ASN A 388 -4.56 21.47 30.90
N GLY A 389 -3.31 21.52 30.39
CA GLY A 389 -2.94 22.36 29.24
C GLY A 389 -2.97 23.86 29.52
N ALA A 390 -3.04 24.27 30.79
CA ALA A 390 -2.87 25.66 31.18
C ALA A 390 -1.38 26.06 31.14
N ALA A 391 -1.11 27.33 30.88
CA ALA A 391 0.27 27.83 30.84
C ALA A 391 0.87 27.86 32.24
N ASP A 392 2.07 27.32 32.37
CA ASP A 392 2.94 27.33 33.56
C ASP A 392 2.75 28.60 34.44
N PRO A 393 2.51 28.47 35.77
CA PRO A 393 2.38 29.61 36.68
C PRO A 393 3.61 30.50 36.80
N GLY A 394 4.77 30.04 36.33
CA GLY A 394 5.98 30.82 36.21
C GLY A 394 6.68 31.05 37.54
N ASN A 395 7.98 31.37 37.42
CA ASN A 395 8.95 31.44 38.51
C ASN A 395 9.10 32.82 39.16
N THR A 396 8.20 33.77 38.87
CA THR A 396 8.23 35.12 39.46
C THR A 396 6.83 35.64 39.78
N LEU A 397 6.72 36.64 40.67
CA LEU A 397 5.44 37.31 40.94
C LEU A 397 4.83 37.96 39.67
N SER A 398 5.67 38.40 38.73
CA SER A 398 5.23 39.05 37.49
C SER A 398 4.63 38.08 36.47
N THR A 399 5.03 36.81 36.50
CA THR A 399 4.55 35.74 35.62
C THR A 399 3.44 34.92 36.25
N ALA A 400 3.08 35.21 37.51
CA ALA A 400 2.13 34.43 38.29
C ALA A 400 0.80 34.18 37.57
N ARG A 401 0.31 32.94 37.64
CA ARG A 401 -1.03 32.58 37.16
C ARG A 401 -2.10 33.29 37.99
N ASP A 402 -2.86 34.18 37.36
CA ASP A 402 -3.91 34.97 38.02
C ASP A 402 -5.25 34.23 38.08
N PHE A 403 -5.70 33.90 39.29
CA PHE A 403 -7.04 33.35 39.55
C PHE A 403 -8.13 34.43 39.66
N GLY A 404 -7.77 35.71 39.56
CA GLY A 404 -8.69 36.82 39.68
C GLY A 404 -9.25 36.97 41.10
N VAL A 405 -10.54 37.30 41.20
CA VAL A 405 -11.22 37.43 42.50
C VAL A 405 -11.55 36.04 43.05
N LEU A 406 -11.00 35.71 44.20
CA LEU A 406 -11.27 34.45 44.89
C LEU A 406 -12.54 34.59 45.75
N SER A 407 -13.58 33.83 45.42
CA SER A 407 -14.88 33.84 46.12
C SER A 407 -15.41 32.42 46.44
N GLY A 408 -14.54 31.42 46.41
CA GLY A 408 -14.85 30.01 46.58
C GLY A 408 -13.58 29.18 46.48
N THR A 409 -13.67 27.97 45.93
CA THR A 409 -12.50 27.11 45.71
C THR A 409 -11.98 27.23 44.27
N VAL A 410 -10.68 27.44 44.11
CA VAL A 410 -9.94 27.27 42.84
C VAL A 410 -8.89 26.19 43.00
N THR A 411 -8.58 25.48 41.92
CA THR A 411 -7.58 24.41 41.92
C THR A 411 -6.60 24.56 40.76
N ALA A 412 -5.40 24.04 40.97
CA ALA A 412 -4.39 23.87 39.93
C ALA A 412 -3.68 22.53 40.13
N LYS A 413 -3.11 22.02 39.04
CA LYS A 413 -2.18 20.90 39.05
C LYS A 413 -0.97 21.36 38.28
N GLU A 414 0.21 21.11 38.84
CA GLU A 414 1.48 21.54 38.24
C GLU A 414 2.65 20.68 38.73
N TYR A 415 3.85 21.06 38.35
CA TYR A 415 5.11 20.46 38.73
C TYR A 415 6.01 21.50 39.37
N VAL A 416 6.79 21.09 40.37
CA VAL A 416 7.95 21.86 40.83
C VAL A 416 9.15 20.94 40.94
N GLY A 417 10.34 21.45 40.62
CA GLY A 417 11.58 20.67 40.56
C GLY A 417 12.76 21.44 39.96
N ILE A 418 13.64 20.73 39.25
CA ILE A 418 14.91 21.30 38.78
C ILE A 418 14.74 22.19 37.55
N ILE A 419 13.81 21.84 36.67
CA ILE A 419 13.46 22.62 35.48
C ILE A 419 12.43 23.71 35.78
N ASP A 420 11.82 23.65 36.97
CA ASP A 420 10.79 24.59 37.42
C ASP A 420 10.81 24.76 38.94
N PRO A 421 11.67 25.64 39.47
CA PRO A 421 11.89 25.73 40.90
C PRO A 421 10.70 26.33 41.66
N ASP A 422 9.86 27.13 41.01
CA ASP A 422 8.84 27.94 41.66
C ASP A 422 7.60 28.13 40.79
N ASP A 423 6.44 27.94 41.41
CA ASP A 423 5.15 28.26 40.84
C ASP A 423 4.48 29.39 41.61
N PHE A 424 4.15 30.48 40.92
CA PHE A 424 3.43 31.60 41.51
C PHE A 424 1.97 31.69 41.04
N TYR A 425 1.06 31.84 42.00
CA TYR A 425 -0.36 32.09 41.76
C TYR A 425 -0.77 33.41 42.37
N LYS A 426 -1.57 34.21 41.67
CA LYS A 426 -2.08 35.48 42.16
C LYS A 426 -3.60 35.39 42.35
N PHE A 427 -4.11 36.03 43.38
CA PHE A 427 -5.56 36.20 43.58
C PHE A 427 -5.89 37.50 44.33
N THR A 428 -7.13 37.94 44.23
CA THR A 428 -7.66 39.13 44.92
C THR A 428 -8.83 38.75 45.82
N LEU A 429 -8.89 39.35 47.02
CA LEU A 429 -10.04 39.30 47.92
C LEU A 429 -10.76 40.65 47.93
N ASN A 430 -12.06 40.65 47.66
CA ASN A 430 -12.88 41.87 47.71
C ASN A 430 -13.30 42.26 49.14
N SER A 431 -13.23 41.33 50.09
CA SER A 431 -13.53 41.52 51.50
C SER A 431 -12.62 40.65 52.36
N ALA A 432 -12.60 40.89 53.67
CA ALA A 432 -11.89 40.01 54.57
C ALA A 432 -12.45 38.58 54.51
N ALA A 433 -11.57 37.58 54.48
CA ALA A 433 -11.93 36.16 54.40
C ALA A 433 -10.82 35.30 55.03
N THR A 434 -11.12 34.03 55.30
CA THR A 434 -10.12 33.07 55.78
C THR A 434 -9.69 32.17 54.63
N LEU A 435 -8.47 32.38 54.14
CA LEU A 435 -7.87 31.53 53.12
C LEU A 435 -7.46 30.19 53.72
N GLN A 436 -7.81 29.11 53.03
CA GLN A 436 -7.22 27.79 53.16
C GLN A 436 -6.50 27.45 51.86
N ALA A 437 -5.17 27.38 51.89
CA ALA A 437 -4.33 26.93 50.78
C ALA A 437 -3.79 25.54 51.09
N LYS A 438 -3.93 24.60 50.16
CA LYS A 438 -3.47 23.22 50.30
C LYS A 438 -2.76 22.76 49.03
N ALA A 439 -1.55 22.22 49.13
CA ALA A 439 -0.90 21.55 48.01
C ALA A 439 -0.48 20.13 48.40
N THR A 440 -0.85 19.15 47.57
CA THR A 440 -0.50 17.74 47.75
C THR A 440 0.39 17.29 46.61
N GLY A 441 1.65 16.92 46.92
CA GLY A 441 2.56 16.34 45.93
C GLY A 441 2.26 14.86 45.64
N SER A 442 2.67 14.38 44.47
CA SER A 442 2.43 13.02 44.01
C SER A 442 3.54 12.04 44.40
N SER A 443 4.76 12.56 44.56
CA SER A 443 6.00 11.79 44.79
C SER A 443 6.87 12.35 45.91
N ASP A 444 6.74 13.65 46.19
CA ASP A 444 7.46 14.33 47.27
C ASP A 444 6.60 15.48 47.82
N SER A 445 7.00 16.07 48.93
CA SER A 445 6.34 17.24 49.51
C SER A 445 6.76 18.52 48.81
N THR A 446 5.81 19.44 48.63
CA THR A 446 6.09 20.83 48.29
C THR A 446 6.30 21.66 49.57
N ARG A 447 6.61 22.95 49.42
CA ARG A 447 6.43 24.03 50.39
C ARG A 447 5.46 25.05 49.78
N ILE A 448 4.57 25.62 50.59
CA ILE A 448 3.74 26.74 50.17
C ILE A 448 4.00 27.98 51.02
N GLN A 449 4.03 29.15 50.37
CA GLN A 449 4.16 30.45 51.02
C GLN A 449 3.04 31.37 50.56
N LEU A 450 2.45 32.11 51.50
CA LEU A 450 1.50 33.18 51.25
C LEU A 450 2.22 34.51 51.31
N ILE A 451 2.14 35.26 50.22
CA ILE A 451 2.91 36.49 50.00
C ILE A 451 1.97 37.66 49.71
N ARG A 452 2.37 38.84 50.13
CA ARG A 452 1.78 40.12 49.68
C ARG A 452 2.90 41.07 49.31
N ASP A 453 3.01 41.39 48.02
CA ASP A 453 3.90 42.42 47.51
C ASP A 453 3.38 43.80 47.95
N ILE A 454 3.96 44.34 49.03
CA ILE A 454 3.49 45.55 49.70
C ILE A 454 3.95 46.79 48.93
N ASN A 455 5.14 46.73 48.34
CA ASN A 455 5.75 47.87 47.65
C ASN A 455 5.51 47.87 46.13
N GLY A 456 4.98 46.77 45.58
CA GLY A 456 4.63 46.62 44.16
C GLY A 456 5.84 46.46 43.25
N ASN A 457 6.99 46.03 43.76
CA ASN A 457 8.23 45.92 42.99
C ASN A 457 8.35 44.57 42.24
N GLY A 458 7.44 43.62 42.45
CA GLY A 458 7.45 42.30 41.83
C GLY A 458 8.54 41.36 42.36
N LEU A 459 9.19 41.70 43.47
CA LEU A 459 10.15 40.87 44.20
C LEU A 459 9.54 40.44 45.54
N ILE A 460 10.18 39.49 46.23
CA ILE A 460 9.77 39.04 47.55
C ILE A 460 10.73 39.61 48.58
N ASP A 461 10.26 40.56 49.39
CA ASP A 461 11.01 41.11 50.51
C ASP A 461 10.73 40.35 51.82
N ASN A 462 11.64 40.44 52.79
CA ASN A 462 11.57 39.68 54.06
C ASN A 462 10.26 39.90 54.86
N ASN A 463 9.60 41.04 54.68
CA ASN A 463 8.35 41.41 55.36
C ASN A 463 7.08 41.11 54.54
N GLU A 464 7.21 40.46 53.39
CA GLU A 464 6.10 40.22 52.46
C GLU A 464 5.59 38.79 52.49
N ILE A 465 6.36 37.86 53.07
CA ILE A 465 5.90 36.50 53.38
C ILE A 465 5.03 36.56 54.63
N LEU A 466 3.71 36.43 54.44
CA LEU A 466 2.71 36.49 55.52
C LEU A 466 2.59 35.17 56.27
N ALA A 467 2.72 34.05 55.55
CA ALA A 467 2.72 32.72 56.12
C ALA A 467 3.56 31.77 55.25
N SER A 468 4.17 30.78 55.88
CA SER A 468 4.81 29.64 55.23
C SER A 468 4.33 28.39 55.94
N ASP A 469 4.08 27.32 55.20
CA ASP A 469 3.79 26.05 55.84
C ASP A 469 5.05 25.55 56.58
N ASN A 470 4.85 24.93 57.75
CA ASN A 470 5.94 24.53 58.65
C ASN A 470 6.12 23.00 58.72
N PHE A 471 5.31 22.21 58.02
CA PHE A 471 5.30 20.76 58.15
C PHE A 471 4.69 20.07 56.92
N ALA A 472 5.30 18.99 56.45
CA ALA A 472 4.67 18.06 55.51
C ALA A 472 3.95 16.98 56.32
N SER A 473 2.62 16.86 56.20
CA SER A 473 1.92 15.76 56.85
C SER A 473 2.13 14.44 56.10
N ALA A 474 1.64 13.33 56.69
CA ALA A 474 1.50 12.08 55.95
C ALA A 474 0.77 12.34 54.61
N GLY A 475 1.29 11.78 53.51
CA GLY A 475 0.71 11.95 52.17
C GLY A 475 1.14 13.20 51.40
N PHE A 476 2.31 13.79 51.69
CA PHE A 476 2.90 14.91 50.91
C PHE A 476 2.05 16.19 50.86
N LEU A 477 1.20 16.39 51.86
CA LEU A 477 0.33 17.56 51.97
C LEU A 477 1.04 18.71 52.71
N THR A 478 0.90 19.91 52.14
CA THR A 478 1.20 21.21 52.73
C THR A 478 -0.09 22.00 52.91
N GLU A 479 -0.19 22.80 53.97
CA GLU A 479 -1.35 23.66 54.16
C GLU A 479 -1.04 24.95 54.92
N ILE A 480 -1.76 26.02 54.56
CA ILE A 480 -1.81 27.30 55.25
C ILE A 480 -3.28 27.65 55.47
N THR A 481 -3.61 28.08 56.69
CA THR A 481 -4.89 28.73 56.98
C THR A 481 -4.62 30.11 57.56
N GLN A 482 -5.10 31.16 56.89
CA GLN A 482 -4.81 32.54 57.27
C GLN A 482 -6.02 33.45 57.06
N SER A 483 -6.40 34.22 58.08
CA SER A 483 -7.37 35.31 57.93
C SER A 483 -6.71 36.52 57.27
N LEU A 484 -7.29 36.97 56.16
CA LEU A 484 -6.79 38.02 55.31
C LEU A 484 -7.80 39.16 55.19
N GLN A 485 -7.28 40.36 54.95
CA GLN A 485 -8.11 41.52 54.59
C GLN A 485 -8.36 41.54 53.08
N ALA A 486 -9.21 42.46 52.61
CA ALA A 486 -9.31 42.72 51.18
C ALA A 486 -7.95 43.15 50.62
N GLY A 487 -7.59 42.65 49.43
CA GLY A 487 -6.30 42.92 48.81
C GLY A 487 -5.87 41.86 47.79
N ALA A 488 -4.75 42.12 47.13
CA ALA A 488 -4.09 41.17 46.24
C ALA A 488 -3.01 40.39 46.99
N TYR A 489 -2.93 39.10 46.70
CA TYR A 489 -2.06 38.14 47.38
C TYR A 489 -1.48 37.16 46.36
N PHE A 490 -0.38 36.52 46.74
CA PHE A 490 0.27 35.47 45.97
C PHE A 490 0.43 34.20 46.80
N ILE A 491 0.36 33.05 46.13
CA ILE A 491 0.82 31.76 46.66
C ILE A 491 2.04 31.35 45.84
N ARG A 492 3.14 31.05 46.53
CA ARG A 492 4.29 30.37 45.96
C ARG A 492 4.21 28.90 46.32
N VAL A 493 4.38 28.01 45.35
CA VAL A 493 4.61 26.58 45.55
C VAL A 493 6.02 26.27 45.07
N GLU A 494 6.80 25.52 45.85
CA GLU A 494 8.17 25.16 45.49
C GLU A 494 8.55 23.79 46.08
N PRO A 495 9.66 23.15 45.66
CA PRO A 495 10.13 21.92 46.27
C PRO A 495 10.42 22.10 47.76
N ARG A 496 10.06 21.12 48.59
CA ARG A 496 10.34 21.20 50.04
C ARG A 496 11.84 21.40 50.28
N ASN A 497 12.15 22.23 51.27
CA ASN A 497 13.52 22.64 51.64
C ASN A 497 14.27 23.42 50.56
N GLY A 498 13.60 23.87 49.48
CA GLY A 498 14.27 24.51 48.34
C GLY A 498 15.22 23.57 47.60
N ASN A 499 15.10 22.24 47.82
CA ASN A 499 15.90 21.26 47.11
C ASN A 499 15.23 20.96 45.76
N THR A 500 15.68 21.65 44.71
CA THR A 500 15.13 21.50 43.36
C THR A 500 15.37 20.10 42.76
N SER A 501 16.24 19.28 43.37
CA SER A 501 16.39 17.87 42.99
C SER A 501 15.15 17.03 43.33
N ASN A 502 14.31 17.50 44.26
CA ASN A 502 13.09 16.83 44.66
C ASN A 502 11.94 17.31 43.77
N SER A 503 11.82 16.69 42.62
CA SER A 503 10.78 17.01 41.64
C SER A 503 9.47 16.32 41.97
N THR A 504 8.35 17.04 41.91
CA THR A 504 7.03 16.44 42.13
C THR A 504 5.93 17.19 41.40
N ASN A 505 4.98 16.43 40.84
CA ASN A 505 3.69 17.02 40.46
C ASN A 505 2.88 17.26 41.72
N TYR A 506 2.11 18.32 41.77
CA TYR A 506 1.22 18.61 42.89
C TYR A 506 -0.18 19.00 42.43
N SER A 507 -1.14 18.93 43.35
CA SER A 507 -2.46 19.51 43.22
C SER A 507 -2.64 20.59 44.27
N LEU A 508 -2.87 21.84 43.85
CA LEU A 508 -3.16 23.00 44.70
C LEU A 508 -4.67 23.24 44.77
N SER A 509 -5.13 23.65 45.95
CA SER A 509 -6.48 24.17 46.18
C SER A 509 -6.40 25.42 47.07
N LEU A 510 -7.04 26.50 46.63
CA LEU A 510 -7.24 27.72 47.42
C LEU A 510 -8.73 27.90 47.67
N THR A 511 -9.15 28.05 48.92
CA THR A 511 -10.56 28.22 49.33
C THR A 511 -10.70 29.38 50.30
N VAL A 512 -11.76 30.18 50.20
CA VAL A 512 -12.06 31.31 51.09
C VAL A 512 -13.47 31.28 51.66
#